data_AF-X1TQP2-F1
#
_entry.id   AF-X1TQP2-F1
#
_cell.length_a   1.000
_cell.length_b   1.000
_cell.length_c   1.000
_cell.angle_alpha   90.00
_cell.angle_beta   90.00
_cell.angle_gamma   90.00
#
_symmetry.space_group_name_H-M   'P 1'
#
loop_
_entity.id
_entity.type
_entity.pdbx_description
1 polymer ?
#
loop_
_entity_poly.entity_id
_entity_poly.type
_entity_poly.pdbx_seq_one_letter_code
_entity_poly.pdbx_strand_id
1 'polypeptide(L)'
;MKKSVLLSISLISVILIFVILTTGCTWLFAPFIETEIMQMLDELGEANVNGDVDQILIHYTDPITEVNHLSEETYVTSLEDKRIELEEMLTYYNCLIDDFSKENEEVTILDINNAIVECDEHSKFQDLLDETIYEYIDRVRLTV
;
A
#
# COMPACT_ATOMS: atom_id res chain seq x y z
N MET A 1 -49.80 -26.77 16.42
CA MET A 1 -48.81 -26.75 15.31
C MET A 1 -48.19 -25.35 15.20
N LYS A 2 -46.97 -25.13 15.72
CA LYS A 2 -46.20 -23.86 15.61
C LYS A 2 -44.70 -24.12 15.42
N LYS A 3 -44.31 -25.23 14.79
CA LYS A 3 -42.90 -25.59 14.54
C LYS A 3 -42.39 -25.24 13.14
N SER A 4 -43.26 -24.78 12.23
CA SER A 4 -42.89 -24.58 10.82
C SER A 4 -42.24 -23.24 10.52
N VAL A 5 -42.56 -22.18 11.27
CA VAL A 5 -42.11 -20.80 10.97
C VAL A 5 -40.69 -20.52 11.49
N LEU A 6 -40.31 -21.15 12.62
CA LEU A 6 -38.98 -20.96 13.21
C LEU A 6 -37.88 -21.63 12.36
N LEU A 7 -38.19 -22.77 11.74
CA LEU A 7 -37.27 -23.53 10.90
C LEU A 7 -36.96 -22.81 9.58
N SER A 8 -37.96 -22.14 8.99
CA SER A 8 -37.78 -21.34 7.78
C SER A 8 -36.93 -20.09 8.00
N ILE A 9 -37.06 -19.41 9.15
CA ILE A 9 -36.25 -18.22 9.46
C ILE A 9 -34.78 -18.64 9.65
N SER A 10 -34.53 -19.72 10.38
CA SER A 10 -33.17 -20.24 10.59
C SER A 10 -32.51 -20.66 9.28
N LEU A 11 -33.25 -21.28 8.36
CA LEU A 11 -32.72 -21.72 7.07
C LEU A 11 -32.42 -20.53 6.15
N ILE A 12 -33.28 -19.51 6.12
CA ILE A 12 -33.07 -18.28 5.35
C ILE A 12 -31.82 -17.54 5.87
N SER A 13 -31.64 -17.43 7.18
CA SER A 13 -30.45 -16.80 7.77
C SER A 13 -29.16 -17.55 7.43
N VAL A 14 -29.17 -18.88 7.45
CA VAL A 14 -28.01 -19.70 7.08
C VAL A 14 -27.67 -19.55 5.60
N ILE A 15 -28.68 -19.54 4.73
CA ILE A 15 -28.48 -19.31 3.29
C ILE A 15 -27.95 -17.90 3.04
N LEU A 16 -28.42 -16.88 3.76
CA LEU A 16 -27.94 -15.50 3.62
C LEU A 16 -26.45 -15.37 3.99
N ILE A 17 -26.04 -16.00 5.10
CA ILE A 17 -24.63 -16.06 5.54
C ILE A 17 -23.77 -16.81 4.51
N PHE A 18 -24.30 -17.91 3.97
CA PHE A 18 -23.60 -18.72 2.97
C PHE A 18 -23.47 -17.97 1.64
N VAL A 19 -24.48 -17.21 1.22
CA VAL A 19 -24.42 -16.34 0.02
C VAL A 19 -23.41 -15.21 0.25
N ILE A 20 -23.41 -14.55 1.41
CA ILE A 20 -22.39 -13.54 1.78
C ILE A 20 -20.96 -14.10 1.66
N LEU A 21 -20.74 -15.33 2.11
CA LEU A 21 -19.44 -16.01 2.04
C LEU A 21 -19.07 -16.47 0.62
N THR A 22 -20.04 -16.78 -0.24
CA THR A 22 -19.80 -17.40 -1.56
C THR A 22 -19.86 -16.44 -2.74
N THR A 23 -20.49 -15.25 -2.60
CA THR A 23 -20.72 -14.32 -3.73
C THR A 23 -19.96 -12.99 -3.65
N GLY A 24 -18.89 -12.88 -2.86
CA GLY A 24 -18.04 -11.68 -2.91
C GLY A 24 -18.59 -10.52 -2.09
N CYS A 25 -18.61 -10.68 -0.76
CA CYS A 25 -18.72 -9.55 0.17
C CYS A 25 -17.39 -8.82 0.35
N THR A 26 -16.64 -8.57 -0.73
CA THR A 26 -15.45 -7.71 -0.69
C THR A 26 -15.78 -6.35 -0.08
N TRP A 27 -17.00 -5.84 -0.32
CA TRP A 27 -17.49 -4.58 0.24
C TRP A 27 -17.68 -4.57 1.77
N LEU A 28 -17.93 -5.73 2.41
CA LEU A 28 -18.00 -5.80 3.87
C LEU A 28 -16.60 -5.77 4.50
N PHE A 29 -15.59 -6.22 3.75
CA PHE A 29 -14.19 -6.20 4.18
C PHE A 29 -13.43 -4.98 3.68
N ALA A 30 -14.02 -4.19 2.77
CA ALA A 30 -13.37 -3.01 2.19
C ALA A 30 -12.81 -2.04 3.24
N PRO A 31 -13.54 -1.67 4.31
CA PRO A 31 -12.97 -0.81 5.35
C PRO A 31 -11.79 -1.44 6.10
N PHE A 32 -11.79 -2.77 6.26
CA PHE A 32 -10.69 -3.48 6.91
C PHE A 32 -9.45 -3.53 5.99
N ILE A 33 -9.63 -3.82 4.71
CA ILE A 33 -8.58 -3.81 3.70
C ILE A 33 -7.98 -2.40 3.58
N GLU A 34 -8.81 -1.37 3.53
CA GLU A 34 -8.37 0.03 3.50
C GLU A 34 -7.55 0.37 4.75
N THR A 35 -7.99 -0.04 5.94
CA THR A 35 -7.23 0.19 7.18
C THR A 35 -5.87 -0.52 7.15
N GLU A 36 -5.80 -1.74 6.64
CA GLU A 36 -4.55 -2.52 6.53
C GLU A 36 -3.58 -1.88 5.51
N ILE A 37 -4.09 -1.39 4.38
CA ILE A 37 -3.30 -0.64 3.40
C ILE A 37 -2.73 0.63 4.01
N MET A 38 -3.56 1.45 4.68
CA MET A 38 -3.10 2.66 5.36
C MET A 38 -2.02 2.36 6.41
N GLN A 39 -2.15 1.26 7.14
CA GLN A 39 -1.14 0.83 8.10
C GLN A 39 0.17 0.43 7.41
N MET A 40 0.11 -0.29 6.29
CA MET A 40 1.32 -0.64 5.52
C MET A 40 2.03 0.60 4.96
N LEU A 41 1.28 1.61 4.52
CA LEU A 41 1.84 2.89 4.07
C LEU A 41 2.51 3.65 5.22
N ASP A 42 1.88 3.71 6.40
CA ASP A 42 2.50 4.28 7.60
C ASP A 42 3.82 3.57 7.95
N GLU A 43 3.83 2.24 7.93
CA GLU A 43 5.01 1.42 8.24
C GLU A 43 6.14 1.62 7.21
N LEU A 44 5.79 1.67 5.92
CA LEU A 44 6.72 1.99 4.84
C LEU A 44 7.31 3.40 5.02
N GLY A 45 6.46 4.37 5.34
CA GLY A 45 6.86 5.75 5.59
C GLY A 45 7.83 5.89 6.77
N GLU A 46 7.54 5.21 7.87
CA GLU A 46 8.42 5.14 9.04
C GLU A 46 9.76 4.45 8.71
N ALA A 47 9.75 3.37 7.93
CA ALA A 47 10.95 2.69 7.49
C ALA A 47 11.84 3.59 6.60
N ASN A 48 11.23 4.36 5.70
CA ASN A 48 11.91 5.36 4.87
C ASN A 48 12.54 6.47 5.72
N VAL A 49 11.83 7.00 6.72
CA VAL A 49 12.37 7.99 7.67
C VAL A 49 13.59 7.46 8.43
N ASN A 50 13.55 6.19 8.81
CA ASN A 50 14.62 5.56 9.58
C ASN A 50 15.80 5.10 8.69
N GLY A 51 15.66 5.12 7.36
CA GLY A 51 16.63 4.56 6.43
C GLY A 51 16.82 3.05 6.62
N ASP A 52 15.78 2.34 7.07
CA ASP A 52 15.85 0.89 7.31
C ASP A 52 15.48 0.14 6.02
N VAL A 53 16.50 -0.15 5.21
CA VAL A 53 16.35 -0.83 3.91
C VAL A 53 15.63 -2.18 4.06
N ASP A 54 15.88 -2.92 5.13
CA ASP A 54 15.23 -4.21 5.35
C ASP A 54 13.73 -4.04 5.63
N GLN A 55 13.34 -3.03 6.41
CA GLN A 55 11.92 -2.73 6.65
C GLN A 55 11.24 -2.13 5.43
N ILE A 56 11.91 -1.33 4.61
CA ILE A 56 11.33 -0.80 3.36
C ILE A 56 10.96 -1.95 2.41
N LEU A 57 11.87 -2.91 2.24
CA LEU A 57 11.70 -3.97 1.24
C LEU A 57 10.59 -4.98 1.57
N ILE A 58 10.12 -5.08 2.81
CA ILE A 58 9.03 -6.01 3.16
C ILE A 58 7.69 -5.63 2.50
N HIS A 59 7.55 -4.36 2.11
CA HIS A 59 6.34 -3.82 1.49
C HIS A 59 6.32 -4.01 -0.04
N TYR A 60 7.38 -4.56 -0.62
CA TYR A 60 7.49 -4.76 -2.07
C TYR A 60 7.41 -6.24 -2.44
N THR A 61 6.76 -6.52 -3.58
CA THR A 61 6.80 -7.83 -4.23
C THR A 61 8.02 -7.94 -5.14
N ASP A 62 8.56 -9.14 -5.31
CA ASP A 62 9.62 -9.43 -6.28
C ASP A 62 9.05 -10.07 -7.55
N PRO A 63 9.26 -9.50 -8.75
CA PRO A 63 9.95 -8.24 -9.03
C PRO A 63 9.06 -7.00 -8.81
N ILE A 64 9.70 -5.85 -8.63
CA ILE A 64 9.05 -4.54 -8.59
C ILE A 64 8.86 -4.04 -10.03
N THR A 65 7.68 -3.51 -10.33
CA THR A 65 7.41 -2.81 -11.60
C THR A 65 7.10 -1.35 -11.33
N GLU A 66 7.93 -0.45 -11.84
CA GLU A 66 7.75 1.00 -11.74
C GLU A 66 7.42 1.56 -13.13
N VAL A 67 6.42 2.42 -13.21
CA VAL A 67 6.03 3.08 -14.47
C VAL A 67 6.20 4.58 -14.28
N ASN A 68 7.13 5.17 -15.03
CA ASN A 68 7.30 6.61 -15.02
C ASN A 68 6.22 7.26 -15.89
N HIS A 69 5.30 8.00 -15.28
CA HIS A 69 4.17 8.61 -15.99
C HIS A 69 4.57 9.75 -16.94
N LEU A 70 5.76 10.33 -16.80
CA LEU A 70 6.26 11.38 -17.70
C LEU A 70 6.91 10.81 -18.96
N SER A 71 7.62 9.70 -18.84
CA SER A 71 8.31 9.04 -19.97
C SER A 71 7.57 7.84 -20.55
N GLU A 72 6.54 7.33 -19.86
CA GLU A 72 5.85 6.07 -20.13
C GLU A 72 6.77 4.83 -20.12
N GLU A 73 8.00 4.98 -19.61
CA GLU A 73 8.94 3.86 -19.48
C GLU A 73 8.53 2.98 -18.30
N THR A 74 8.65 1.67 -18.52
CA THR A 74 8.41 0.64 -17.51
C THR A 74 9.75 0.03 -17.11
N TYR A 75 10.07 0.10 -15.82
CA TYR A 75 11.23 -0.53 -15.23
C TYR A 75 10.79 -1.77 -14.45
N VAL A 76 11.54 -2.86 -14.59
CA VAL A 76 11.33 -4.10 -13.84
C VAL A 76 12.62 -4.38 -13.10
N THR A 77 12.55 -4.30 -11.78
CA THR A 77 13.71 -4.29 -10.88
C THR A 77 13.56 -5.41 -9.87
N SER A 78 14.64 -6.16 -9.58
CA SER A 78 14.60 -7.16 -8.51
C SER A 78 14.69 -6.51 -7.13
N LEU A 79 14.23 -7.19 -6.08
CA LEU A 79 14.43 -6.68 -4.72
C LEU A 79 15.90 -6.47 -4.35
N GLU A 80 16.81 -7.28 -4.90
CA GLU A 80 18.25 -7.12 -4.66
C GLU A 80 18.81 -5.87 -5.34
N ASP A 81 18.40 -5.59 -6.57
CA ASP A 81 18.80 -4.37 -7.26
C ASP A 81 18.24 -3.12 -6.53
N LYS A 82 16.99 -3.19 -6.05
CA LYS A 82 16.38 -2.10 -5.26
C LYS A 82 17.10 -1.88 -3.92
N ARG A 83 17.53 -2.96 -3.25
CA ARG A 83 18.37 -2.87 -2.05
C ARG A 83 19.64 -2.07 -2.33
N ILE A 84 20.37 -2.42 -3.38
CA ILE A 84 21.62 -1.76 -3.76
C ILE A 84 21.37 -0.27 -4.02
N GLU A 85 20.31 0.07 -4.76
CA GLU A 85 19.88 1.46 -5.01
C GLU A 85 19.62 2.23 -3.71
N LEU A 86 18.84 1.66 -2.79
CA LEU A 86 18.51 2.30 -1.49
C LEU A 86 19.76 2.50 -0.62
N GLU A 87 20.63 1.49 -0.52
CA GLU A 87 21.88 1.57 0.25
C GLU A 87 22.84 2.62 -0.34
N GLU A 88 22.91 2.73 -1.67
CA GLU A 88 23.68 3.77 -2.34
C GLU A 88 23.09 5.15 -2.05
N MET A 89 21.77 5.33 -2.17
CA MET A 89 21.11 6.60 -1.85
C MET A 89 21.36 7.04 -0.41
N LEU A 90 21.23 6.13 0.56
CA LEU A 90 21.46 6.42 1.99
C LEU A 90 22.93 6.72 2.31
N THR A 91 23.87 6.42 1.40
CA THR A 91 25.27 6.84 1.54
C THR A 91 25.46 8.35 1.28
N TYR A 92 24.63 8.93 0.41
CA TYR A 92 24.75 10.33 -0.01
C TYR A 92 23.68 11.25 0.59
N TYR A 93 22.54 10.68 0.99
CA TYR A 93 21.41 11.44 1.48
C TYR A 93 21.01 10.99 2.88
N ASN A 94 20.88 11.93 3.80
CA ASN A 94 19.99 11.73 4.94
C ASN A 94 18.57 11.95 4.42
N CYS A 95 17.96 10.85 3.94
CA CYS A 95 16.56 10.88 3.54
C CYS A 95 15.70 11.15 4.77
N LEU A 96 14.82 12.14 4.68
CA LEU A 96 13.88 12.48 5.72
C LEU A 96 12.50 12.62 5.08
N ILE A 97 11.65 11.65 5.40
CA ILE A 97 10.20 11.75 5.40
C ILE A 97 9.55 11.23 4.12
N ASP A 98 8.79 10.16 4.33
CA ASP A 98 7.77 9.64 3.46
C ASP A 98 6.50 9.62 4.34
N ASP A 99 5.95 10.82 4.57
CA ASP A 99 4.69 10.99 5.30
C ASP A 99 3.60 10.86 4.24
N PHE A 100 3.15 9.63 4.00
CA PHE A 100 1.94 9.41 3.23
C PHE A 100 0.81 10.19 3.92
N SER A 101 0.42 11.30 3.30
CA SER A 101 -0.58 12.19 3.86
C SER A 101 -1.94 11.52 3.71
N LYS A 102 -2.40 10.85 4.79
CA LYS A 102 -3.73 10.22 4.91
C LYS A 102 -4.90 11.06 4.42
N GLU A 103 -4.77 12.39 4.43
CA GLU A 103 -5.82 13.30 3.98
C GLU A 103 -6.02 13.32 2.45
N ASN A 104 -5.05 12.82 1.66
CA ASN A 104 -5.06 12.86 0.19
C ASN A 104 -4.96 11.48 -0.49
N GLU A 105 -4.94 10.39 0.28
CA GLU A 105 -4.83 9.04 -0.26
C GLU A 105 -6.17 8.50 -0.79
N GLU A 106 -6.16 8.02 -2.04
CA GLU A 106 -7.31 7.38 -2.67
C GLU A 106 -7.04 5.88 -2.83
N VAL A 107 -7.73 5.05 -2.04
CA VAL A 107 -7.64 3.59 -2.12
C VAL A 107 -8.78 3.03 -2.95
N THR A 108 -8.44 2.38 -4.06
CA THR A 108 -9.36 1.64 -4.91
C THR A 108 -9.14 0.14 -4.76
N ILE A 109 -10.05 -0.53 -4.04
CA ILE A 109 -9.99 -2.00 -3.84
C ILE A 109 -10.51 -2.71 -5.09
N LEU A 110 -9.67 -3.54 -5.71
CA LEU A 110 -10.03 -4.32 -6.90
C LEU A 110 -10.65 -5.65 -6.50
N ASP A 111 -10.01 -6.37 -5.57
CA ASP A 111 -10.51 -7.62 -5.00
C ASP A 111 -9.91 -7.88 -3.59
N ILE A 112 -9.98 -9.11 -3.09
CA ILE A 112 -9.49 -9.47 -1.74
C ILE A 112 -7.97 -9.40 -1.58
N ASN A 113 -7.22 -9.43 -2.68
CA ASN A 113 -5.76 -9.50 -2.71
C ASN A 113 -5.13 -8.35 -3.52
N ASN A 114 -5.93 -7.48 -4.13
CA ASN A 114 -5.43 -6.44 -5.02
C ASN A 114 -6.10 -5.10 -4.74
N ALA A 115 -5.31 -4.05 -4.61
CA ALA A 115 -5.74 -2.67 -4.48
C ALA A 115 -4.84 -1.71 -5.26
N ILE A 116 -5.38 -0.53 -5.54
CA ILE A 116 -4.64 0.59 -6.10
C ILE A 116 -4.67 1.70 -5.06
N VAL A 117 -3.50 2.24 -4.73
CA VAL A 117 -3.38 3.41 -3.86
C VAL A 117 -2.83 4.55 -4.70
N GLU A 118 -3.55 5.65 -4.75
CA GLU A 118 -3.01 6.91 -5.25
C GLU A 118 -2.71 7.82 -4.06
N CYS A 119 -1.46 8.23 -3.92
CA CYS A 119 -0.97 8.99 -2.76
C CYS A 119 -0.06 10.12 -3.22
N ASP A 120 0.01 11.18 -2.42
CA ASP A 120 1.01 12.22 -2.58
C ASP A 120 2.24 11.82 -1.74
N GLU A 121 3.30 11.37 -2.41
CA GLU A 121 4.59 11.12 -1.77
C GLU A 121 5.30 12.45 -1.55
N HIS A 122 5.59 12.77 -0.29
CA HIS A 122 6.32 13.98 0.06
C HIS A 122 7.74 13.62 0.50
N SER A 123 8.66 13.55 -0.45
CA SER A 123 10.05 13.22 -0.18
C SER A 123 10.87 14.48 0.12
N LYS A 124 11.59 14.47 1.25
CA LYS A 124 12.57 15.50 1.60
C LYS A 124 13.92 14.84 1.89
N PHE A 125 15.00 15.39 1.36
CA PHE A 125 16.32 14.80 1.59
C PHE A 125 17.41 15.86 1.72
N GLN A 126 18.35 15.58 2.61
CA GLN A 126 19.53 16.41 2.82
C GLN A 126 20.73 15.74 2.17
N ASP A 127 21.37 16.44 1.23
CA ASP A 127 22.66 16.03 0.66
C ASP A 127 23.74 16.12 1.75
N LEU A 128 24.45 15.02 2.00
CA LEU A 128 25.47 14.93 3.03
C LEU A 128 26.79 15.62 2.64
N LEU A 129 26.99 15.93 1.35
CA LEU A 129 28.20 16.56 0.84
C LEU A 129 28.17 18.08 0.99
N ASP A 130 27.01 18.71 0.79
CA ASP A 130 26.87 20.17 0.80
C ASP A 130 25.77 20.70 1.73
N GLU A 131 25.09 19.81 2.47
CA GLU A 131 23.99 20.10 3.39
C GLU A 131 22.75 20.73 2.73
N THR A 132 22.66 20.72 1.40
CA THR A 132 21.49 21.22 0.66
C THR A 132 20.27 20.35 0.96
N ILE A 133 19.13 21.00 1.17
CA ILE A 133 17.85 20.35 1.41
C ILE A 133 17.03 20.42 0.12
N TYR A 134 16.59 19.27 -0.35
CA TYR A 134 15.64 19.14 -1.45
C TYR A 134 14.29 18.68 -0.91
N GLU A 135 13.21 19.14 -1.54
CA GLU A 135 11.82 18.85 -1.14
C GLU A 135 11.00 18.67 -2.41
N TYR A 136 10.34 17.53 -2.52
CA TYR A 136 9.52 17.12 -3.67
C TYR A 136 8.18 16.61 -3.19
N ILE A 137 7.13 16.88 -3.97
CA ILE A 137 5.82 16.28 -3.80
C ILE A 137 5.49 15.64 -5.14
N ASP A 138 5.34 14.32 -5.16
CA ASP A 138 4.96 13.57 -6.36
C ASP A 138 3.69 12.76 -6.10
N ARG A 139 2.88 12.54 -7.15
CA ARG A 139 1.69 11.71 -7.05
C ARG A 139 2.02 10.30 -7.54
N VAL A 140 2.02 9.35 -6.62
CA VAL A 140 2.41 7.97 -6.88
C VAL A 140 1.18 7.07 -6.89
N ARG A 141 1.19 6.11 -7.82
CA ARG A 141 0.17 5.06 -7.91
C ARG A 141 0.78 3.70 -7.61
N LEU A 142 0.44 3.14 -6.46
CA LEU A 142 0.90 1.84 -6.01
C LEU A 142 -0.15 0.77 -6.34
N THR A 143 0.31 -0.43 -6.69
CA THR A 143 -0.54 -1.61 -6.81
C THR A 143 -0.09 -2.59 -5.73
N VAL A 144 -1.01 -2.92 -4.82
CA VAL A 144 -0.76 -3.77 -3.64
C VAL A 144 -1.52 -5.07 -3.79
#